data_AF-A0A8T4SJ48-F1
#
_entry.id   AF-A0A8T4SJ48-F1
#
_cell.length_a   1.000
_cell.length_b   1.000
_cell.length_c   1.000
_cell.angle_alpha   90.00
_cell.angle_beta   90.00
_cell.angle_gamma   90.00
#
_symmetry.space_group_name_H-M   'P 1'
#
loop_
_entity.id
_entity.type
_entity.pdbx_description
1 polymer ?
#
loop_
_entity_poly.entity_id
_entity_poly.type
_entity_poly.pdbx_seq_one_letter_code
_entity_poly.pdbx_strand_id
1 'polypeptide(L)'
;MENSSLKEFQELCKLTAKKFDTKQIEILTWGLGITGEAGDVASCIKKTYAHDNDQREGIKENLGDTLWYAAMICNFFEWDMQDILNNNVEKLKKRYPNGFTIEHAKREGTKIDWNK
;
A
#
# COMPACT_ATOMS: atom_id res chain seq x y z
N MET A 1 -21.76 7.97 -6.73
CA MET A 1 -20.56 8.13 -5.89
C MET A 1 -19.56 8.89 -6.72
N GLU A 2 -19.08 10.01 -6.21
CA GLU A 2 -18.06 10.82 -6.88
C GLU A 2 -16.73 10.06 -6.77
N ASN A 3 -16.05 9.84 -7.91
CA ASN A 3 -14.75 9.19 -7.91
C ASN A 3 -13.71 10.21 -7.46
N SER A 4 -13.16 10.06 -6.27
CA SER A 4 -12.02 10.86 -5.82
C SER A 4 -10.75 10.45 -6.57
N SER A 5 -9.98 11.43 -7.02
CA SER A 5 -8.61 11.24 -7.52
C SER A 5 -7.67 10.80 -6.39
N LEU A 6 -6.52 10.20 -6.74
CA LEU A 6 -5.49 9.86 -5.74
C LEU A 6 -4.97 11.08 -5.00
N LYS A 7 -4.92 12.24 -5.67
CA LYS A 7 -4.54 13.50 -5.04
C LYS A 7 -5.55 13.95 -3.99
N GLU A 8 -6.85 13.91 -4.31
CA GLU A 8 -7.91 14.24 -3.35
C GLU A 8 -7.92 13.26 -2.18
N PHE A 9 -7.70 11.97 -2.44
CA PHE A 9 -7.54 10.97 -1.39
C PHE A 9 -6.35 11.28 -0.48
N GLN A 10 -5.18 11.56 -1.04
CA GLN A 10 -3.97 11.89 -0.28
C GLN A 10 -4.16 13.14 0.60
N GLU A 11 -4.79 14.18 0.08
CA GLU A 11 -5.11 15.40 0.86
C GLU A 11 -6.15 15.11 1.95
N LEU A 12 -7.17 14.29 1.67
CA LEU A 12 -8.13 13.86 2.69
C LEU A 12 -7.43 13.10 3.83
N CYS A 13 -6.55 12.16 3.52
CA CYS A 13 -5.78 11.41 4.54
C CYS A 13 -5.05 12.36 5.49
N LYS A 14 -4.41 13.41 4.93
CA LYS A 14 -3.69 14.42 5.70
C LYS A 14 -4.59 15.16 6.70
N LEU A 15 -5.85 15.43 6.34
CA LEU A 15 -6.83 16.08 7.23
C LEU A 15 -7.30 15.17 8.37
N THR A 16 -7.31 13.85 8.14
CA THR A 16 -7.75 12.86 9.13
C THR A 16 -6.65 12.43 10.10
N ALA A 17 -5.39 12.74 9.80
CA ALA A 17 -4.26 12.29 10.58
C ALA A 17 -4.11 13.06 11.89
N LYS A 18 -3.73 12.34 12.95
CA LYS A 18 -3.30 12.96 14.21
C LYS A 18 -1.96 13.68 14.03
N LYS A 19 -1.69 14.66 14.88
CA LYS A 19 -0.38 15.30 14.98
C LYS A 19 0.54 14.49 15.88
N PHE A 20 1.83 14.51 15.60
CA PHE A 20 2.88 13.84 16.37
C PHE A 20 3.87 14.85 16.92
N ASP A 21 4.47 14.51 18.06
CA ASP A 21 5.45 15.36 18.73
C ASP A 21 6.77 15.45 17.94
N THR A 22 7.13 14.38 17.21
CA THR A 22 8.34 14.35 16.39
C THR A 22 8.11 13.64 15.06
N LYS A 23 8.85 14.07 14.03
CA LYS A 23 8.87 13.40 12.71
C LYS A 23 9.29 11.93 12.79
N GLN A 24 10.14 11.57 13.75
CA GLN A 24 10.57 10.19 13.95
C GLN A 24 9.41 9.30 14.42
N ILE A 25 8.64 9.75 15.41
CA ILE A 25 7.47 8.99 15.89
C ILE A 25 6.41 8.90 14.78
N GLU A 26 6.22 9.97 14.01
CA GLU A 26 5.30 10.02 12.89
C GLU A 26 5.60 8.95 11.83
N ILE A 27 6.82 8.94 11.26
CA ILE A 27 7.16 7.97 10.20
C ILE A 27 7.20 6.53 10.72
N LEU A 28 7.63 6.32 11.97
CA LEU A 28 7.56 5.00 12.61
C LEU A 28 6.11 4.53 12.74
N THR A 29 5.18 5.42 13.11
CA THR A 29 3.76 5.10 13.23
C THR A 29 3.17 4.73 11.87
N TRP A 30 3.44 5.52 10.83
CA TRP A 30 2.93 5.25 9.48
C TRP A 30 3.49 3.95 8.89
N GLY A 31 4.79 3.72 9.02
CA GLY A 31 5.44 2.50 8.53
C GLY A 31 4.97 1.23 9.24
N LEU A 32 4.86 1.27 10.58
CA LEU A 32 4.35 0.14 11.37
C LEU A 32 2.85 -0.08 11.14
N GLY A 33 2.09 0.98 10.88
CA GLY A 33 0.68 0.90 10.51
C GLY A 33 0.45 -0.01 9.30
N ILE A 34 1.22 0.16 8.22
CA ILE A 34 1.17 -0.74 7.06
C ILE A 34 1.36 -2.21 7.47
N THR A 35 2.27 -2.49 8.40
CA THR A 35 2.53 -3.86 8.86
C THR A 35 1.35 -4.43 9.65
N GLY A 36 0.70 -3.59 10.47
CA GLY A 36 -0.54 -3.96 11.17
C GLY A 36 -1.64 -4.36 10.19
N GLU A 37 -1.96 -3.46 9.24
CA GLU A 37 -3.01 -3.69 8.26
C GLU A 37 -2.71 -4.90 7.35
N ALA A 38 -1.45 -5.11 6.98
CA ALA A 38 -1.04 -6.31 6.24
C ALA A 38 -1.31 -7.61 7.02
N GLY A 39 -1.13 -7.57 8.35
CA GLY A 39 -1.47 -8.68 9.25
C GLY A 39 -2.97 -8.93 9.32
N ASP A 40 -3.77 -7.87 9.36
CA ASP A 40 -5.23 -7.98 9.39
C ASP A 40 -5.82 -8.45 8.06
N VAL A 41 -5.29 -7.97 6.92
CA VAL A 41 -5.58 -8.52 5.59
C VAL A 41 -5.30 -10.03 5.57
N ALA A 42 -4.12 -10.45 6.03
CA ALA A 42 -3.76 -11.87 6.08
C ALA A 42 -4.68 -12.69 7.00
N SER A 43 -5.07 -12.14 8.15
CA SER A 43 -5.99 -12.73 9.11
C SER A 43 -7.39 -12.93 8.52
N CYS A 44 -7.94 -11.92 7.86
CA CYS A 44 -9.25 -12.00 7.20
C CYS A 44 -9.26 -12.98 6.02
N ILE A 45 -8.20 -13.01 5.20
CA ILE A 45 -8.03 -14.01 4.14
C ILE A 45 -8.01 -15.42 4.75
N LYS A 46 -7.19 -15.65 5.80
CA LYS A 46 -7.12 -16.95 6.46
C LYS A 46 -8.48 -17.40 7.01
N LYS A 47 -9.20 -16.51 7.70
CA LYS A 47 -10.55 -16.81 8.23
C LYS A 47 -11.53 -17.18 7.11
N THR A 48 -11.48 -16.44 6.00
CA THR A 48 -12.36 -16.67 4.83
C THR A 48 -12.10 -17.99 4.15
N TYR A 49 -10.82 -18.33 3.90
CA TYR A 49 -10.47 -19.42 2.99
C TYR A 49 -9.93 -20.69 3.68
N ALA A 50 -9.65 -20.63 4.99
CA ALA A 50 -9.20 -21.80 5.75
C ALA A 50 -10.16 -22.20 6.87
N HIS A 51 -11.05 -21.30 7.32
CA HIS A 51 -11.95 -21.55 8.47
C HIS A 51 -13.44 -21.32 8.14
N ASP A 52 -13.82 -21.23 6.86
CA ASP A 52 -15.20 -21.03 6.40
C ASP A 52 -15.95 -19.86 7.06
N ASN A 53 -15.22 -18.79 7.42
CA ASN A 53 -15.77 -17.57 8.01
C ASN A 53 -15.58 -16.40 7.04
N ASP A 54 -16.63 -16.02 6.31
CA ASP A 54 -16.57 -14.95 5.31
C ASP A 54 -16.23 -13.59 5.95
N GLN A 55 -15.00 -13.12 5.70
CA GLN A 55 -14.46 -11.85 6.17
C GLN A 55 -14.08 -10.94 5.00
N ARG A 56 -14.72 -11.09 3.83
CA ARG A 56 -14.37 -10.32 2.62
C ARG A 56 -14.52 -8.81 2.80
N GLU A 57 -15.49 -8.35 3.58
CA GLU A 57 -15.61 -6.92 3.89
C GLU A 57 -14.43 -6.43 4.76
N GLY A 58 -13.98 -7.25 5.72
CA GLY A 58 -12.74 -6.96 6.47
C GLY A 58 -11.51 -6.90 5.56
N ILE A 59 -11.41 -7.76 4.54
CA ILE A 59 -10.30 -7.66 3.56
C ILE A 59 -10.33 -6.29 2.85
N LYS A 60 -11.51 -5.82 2.42
CA LYS A 60 -11.65 -4.52 1.75
C LYS A 60 -11.32 -3.35 2.66
N GLU A 61 -11.78 -3.39 3.91
CA GLU A 61 -11.53 -2.38 4.92
C GLU A 61 -10.02 -2.22 5.19
N ASN A 62 -9.34 -3.33 5.54
CA ASN A 62 -7.92 -3.29 5.86
C ASN A 62 -7.04 -2.96 4.62
N LEU A 63 -7.50 -3.25 3.39
CA LEU A 63 -6.86 -2.75 2.17
C LEU A 63 -6.97 -1.22 2.06
N GLY A 64 -8.13 -0.65 2.42
CA GLY A 64 -8.33 0.79 2.52
C GLY A 64 -7.40 1.43 3.55
N ASP A 65 -7.30 0.84 4.74
CA ASP A 65 -6.41 1.34 5.80
C ASP A 65 -4.93 1.23 5.41
N THR A 66 -4.55 0.14 4.72
CA THR A 66 -3.19 0.02 4.13
C THR A 66 -2.90 1.17 3.16
N LEU A 67 -3.86 1.53 2.30
CA LEU A 67 -3.71 2.66 1.38
C LEU A 67 -3.67 4.00 2.11
N TRP A 68 -4.41 4.16 3.20
CA TRP A 68 -4.37 5.35 4.04
C TRP A 68 -2.98 5.55 4.65
N TYR A 69 -2.38 4.51 5.24
CA TYR A 69 -1.00 4.60 5.75
C TYR A 69 0.01 4.86 4.63
N ALA A 70 -0.15 4.26 3.45
CA ALA A 70 0.71 4.54 2.30
C ALA A 70 0.62 6.02 1.85
N ALA A 71 -0.59 6.59 1.83
CA ALA A 71 -0.79 8.00 1.54
C ALA A 71 -0.16 8.90 2.61
N MET A 72 -0.22 8.52 3.89
CA MET A 72 0.45 9.25 4.97
C MET A 72 1.96 9.22 4.86
N ILE A 73 2.56 8.12 4.40
CA ILE A 73 4.00 8.08 4.07
C ILE A 73 4.32 9.02 2.91
N CYS A 74 3.47 9.05 1.86
CA CYS A 74 3.65 10.01 0.77
C CYS A 74 3.60 11.45 1.28
N ASN A 75 2.63 11.79 2.13
CA ASN A 75 2.53 13.10 2.77
C ASN A 75 3.75 13.44 3.64
N PHE A 76 4.29 12.48 4.39
CA PHE A 76 5.48 12.68 5.23
C PHE A 76 6.72 13.03 4.42
N PHE A 77 6.93 12.36 3.27
CA PHE A 77 8.06 12.60 2.38
C PHE A 77 7.80 13.65 1.29
N GLU A 78 6.62 14.28 1.29
CA GLU A 78 6.18 15.23 0.27
C GLU A 78 6.18 14.62 -1.14
N TRP A 79 5.81 13.34 -1.25
CA TRP A 79 5.66 12.63 -2.52
C TRP A 79 4.23 12.71 -3.03
N ASP A 80 4.08 12.76 -4.36
CA ASP A 80 2.78 12.58 -5.01
C ASP A 80 2.45 11.08 -5.12
N MET A 81 1.36 10.65 -4.49
CA MET A 81 0.90 9.27 -4.54
C MET A 81 0.56 8.82 -5.97
N GLN A 82 0.12 9.75 -6.84
CA GLN A 82 -0.12 9.47 -8.25
C GLN A 82 1.19 9.10 -8.97
N ASP A 83 2.30 9.76 -8.64
CA ASP A 83 3.61 9.44 -9.21
C ASP A 83 4.12 8.08 -8.73
N ILE A 84 3.90 7.74 -7.46
CA ILE A 84 4.20 6.40 -6.93
C ILE A 84 3.46 5.31 -7.71
N LEU A 85 2.16 5.52 -7.99
CA LEU A 85 1.38 4.60 -8.82
C LEU A 85 1.89 4.53 -10.25
N ASN A 86 2.14 5.68 -10.89
CA ASN A 86 2.61 5.76 -12.27
C ASN A 86 3.93 5.00 -12.45
N ASN A 87 4.90 5.21 -11.56
CA ASN A 87 6.17 4.50 -11.53
C ASN A 87 5.97 2.97 -11.38
N ASN A 88 5.01 2.55 -10.57
CA ASN A 88 4.68 1.14 -10.43
C ASN A 88 4.08 0.55 -11.72
N VAL A 89 3.15 1.27 -12.35
CA VAL A 89 2.50 0.88 -13.60
C VAL A 89 3.53 0.75 -14.72
N GLU A 90 4.43 1.71 -14.89
CA GLU A 90 5.51 1.64 -15.89
C GLU A 90 6.40 0.42 -15.68
N LYS A 91 6.84 0.19 -14.44
CA LYS A 91 7.62 -0.98 -14.06
C LYS A 91 6.87 -2.29 -14.37
N LEU A 92 5.58 -2.37 -14.07
CA LEU A 92 4.76 -3.55 -14.34
C LEU A 92 4.54 -3.77 -15.84
N LYS A 93 4.23 -2.72 -16.62
CA LYS A 93 4.10 -2.79 -18.09
C LYS A 93 5.39 -3.26 -18.75
N LYS A 94 6.55 -2.76 -18.28
CA LYS A 94 7.86 -3.22 -18.75
C LYS A 94 8.11 -4.69 -18.43
N ARG A 95 7.70 -5.15 -17.24
CA ARG A 95 7.88 -6.54 -16.82
C ARG A 95 6.91 -7.51 -17.51
N TYR A 96 5.67 -7.07 -17.74
CA TYR A 96 4.58 -7.91 -18.22
C TYR A 96 3.88 -7.26 -19.42
N PRO A 97 4.58 -7.08 -20.57
CA PRO A 97 4.03 -6.35 -21.71
C PRO A 97 2.78 -7.01 -22.31
N ASN A 98 2.67 -8.33 -22.20
CA ASN A 98 1.53 -9.12 -22.66
C ASN A 98 0.80 -9.83 -21.51
N GLY A 99 0.93 -9.32 -20.28
CA GLY A 99 0.40 -9.95 -19.08
C GLY A 99 1.39 -10.89 -18.38
N PHE A 100 0.89 -11.58 -17.35
CA PHE A 100 1.70 -12.43 -16.47
C PHE A 100 2.26 -13.65 -17.23
N THR A 101 3.56 -13.91 -17.04
CA THR A 101 4.20 -15.19 -17.36
C THR A 101 5.12 -15.60 -16.22
N ILE A 102 5.30 -16.91 -16.00
CA ILE A 102 6.24 -17.42 -14.99
C ILE A 102 7.66 -16.95 -15.28
N GLU A 103 8.03 -16.89 -16.56
CA GLU A 103 9.34 -16.42 -17.01
C GLU A 103 9.60 -14.97 -16.57
N HIS A 104 8.70 -14.03 -16.87
CA HIS A 104 8.84 -12.64 -16.46
C HIS A 104 8.72 -12.42 -14.94
N ALA A 105 8.10 -13.36 -14.21
CA ALA A 105 7.98 -13.30 -12.77
C ALA A 105 9.29 -13.64 -12.04
N LYS A 106 10.20 -14.38 -12.69
CA LYS A 106 11.54 -14.66 -12.16
C LYS A 106 12.31 -13.34 -12.04
N ARG A 107 13.01 -13.16 -10.91
CA ARG A 107 13.75 -11.93 -10.57
C ARG A 107 15.26 -12.07 -10.75
N GLU A 108 15.71 -12.82 -11.75
CA GLU A 108 17.10 -13.26 -12.02
C GLU A 108 18.19 -12.20 -11.72
N GLY A 109 18.57 -12.04 -10.45
CA GLY A 109 19.53 -11.02 -10.00
C GLY A 109 19.07 -9.56 -10.05
N THR A 110 17.86 -9.25 -10.50
CA THR A 110 17.37 -7.85 -10.62
C THR A 110 16.81 -7.28 -9.31
N LYS A 111 17.08 -7.91 -8.16
CA LYS A 111 16.65 -7.39 -6.87
C LYS A 111 17.57 -6.20 -6.53
N ILE A 112 16.98 -5.02 -6.38
CA ILE A 112 17.69 -3.88 -5.82
C ILE A 112 18.05 -4.25 -4.38
N ASP A 113 19.35 -4.26 -4.10
CA ASP A 113 19.87 -4.35 -2.74
C ASP A 113 19.89 -2.94 -2.15
N TRP A 114 19.03 -2.72 -1.16
CA TRP A 114 18.88 -1.44 -0.48
C TRP A 114 19.83 -1.30 0.73
N ASN A 115 20.64 -2.32 1.02
CA ASN A 115 21.62 -2.33 2.11
C ASN A 115 23.07 -2.07 1.63
N LYS A 116 23.24 -1.56 0.40
CA LYS A 116 24.57 -1.19 -0.13
C LYS A 116 25.14 0.04 0.54
#